data_AF-A0A1I1F2P0-F1
#
_entry.id   AF-A0A1I1F2P0-F1
#
_cell.length_a   1.000
_cell.length_b   1.000
_cell.length_c   1.000
_cell.angle_alpha   90.00
_cell.angle_beta   90.00
_cell.angle_gamma   90.00
#
_symmetry.space_group_name_H-M   'P 1'
#
loop_
_entity.id
_entity.type
_entity.pdbx_description
1 polymer ?
#
loop_
_entity_poly.entity_id
_entity_poly.type
_entity_poly.pdbx_seq_one_letter_code
_entity_poly.pdbx_strand_id
1 'polypeptide(L)' 'MIPAPRTPGRHAVAPVCLGNICRSPMADVVLQERPHGAGEVPDPYYGGDDVFEEVLAMVERTADALVRHLAEERRD' A
#
# COMPACT_ATOMS: atom_id res chain seq x y z
N MET A 1 -2.58 9.79 13.69
CA MET A 1 -1.28 10.21 14.26
C MET A 1 -0.66 9.03 15.00
N ILE A 2 0.57 8.63 14.67
CA ILE A 2 1.28 7.55 15.36
C ILE A 2 1.80 8.08 16.71
N PRO A 3 1.58 7.40 17.84
CA PRO A 3 2.08 7.85 19.14
C PRO A 3 3.60 7.71 19.25
N ALA A 4 4.20 8.49 20.16
CA ALA A 4 5.63 8.41 20.43
C ALA A 4 6.06 6.99 20.84
N PRO A 5 7.24 6.51 20.40
CA PRO A 5 7.70 5.16 20.70
C PRO A 5 7.93 4.96 22.20
N ARG A 6 7.54 3.79 22.72
CA ARG A 6 7.70 3.41 24.14
C ARG A 6 9.14 3.09 24.53
N THR A 7 9.99 2.79 23.54
CA THR A 7 11.43 2.54 23.70
C THR A 7 12.22 3.32 22.66
N PRO A 8 13.45 3.78 22.95
CA PRO A 8 14.30 4.43 21.96
C PRO A 8 14.59 3.49 20.78
N GLY A 9 14.41 3.95 19.54
CA GLY A 9 14.67 3.16 18.34
C GLY A 9 13.62 3.35 17.23
N ARG A 10 13.65 2.47 16.23
CA ARG A 10 12.67 2.46 15.14
C ARG A 10 11.35 1.85 15.60
N HIS A 11 10.25 2.28 14.98
CA HIS A 11 8.96 1.63 15.18
C HIS A 11 8.94 0.25 14.52
N ALA A 12 8.44 -0.74 15.25
CA ALA A 12 8.00 -2.01 14.68
C ALA A 12 6.49 -1.89 14.39
N VAL A 13 6.11 -2.05 13.12
CA VAL A 13 4.71 -1.96 12.66
C VAL A 13 4.31 -3.32 12.12
N ALA A 14 3.21 -3.88 12.62
CA ALA A 14 2.63 -5.13 12.15
C ALA A 14 1.21 -4.86 11.61
N PRO A 15 0.94 -5.04 10.31
CA PRO A 15 -0.40 -4.90 9.77
C PRO A 15 -1.29 -6.07 10.20
N VAL A 16 -2.53 -5.78 10.62
CA VAL A 16 -3.48 -6.81 11.07
C VAL A 16 -4.85 -6.62 10.41
N CYS A 17 -5.49 -7.72 10.03
CA CYS A 17 -6.89 -7.77 9.63
C CYS A 17 -7.48 -9.14 10.00
N LEU A 18 -8.81 -9.23 10.13
CA LEU A 18 -9.49 -10.45 10.59
C LEU A 18 -9.13 -11.71 9.77
N GLY A 19 -9.06 -11.57 8.44
CA GLY A 19 -8.90 -12.72 7.54
C GLY A 19 -7.48 -13.01 7.07
N ASN A 20 -6.52 -12.13 7.37
CA ASN A 20 -5.13 -12.21 6.90
C ASN A 20 -4.91 -12.51 5.40
N ILE A 21 -5.89 -12.21 4.54
CA ILE A 21 -5.88 -12.59 3.11
C ILE A 21 -5.84 -11.40 2.17
N CYS A 22 -6.46 -10.28 2.56
CA CYS A 22 -6.54 -9.08 1.72
C CYS A 22 -5.75 -7.93 2.35
N ARG A 23 -6.27 -7.35 3.44
CA ARG A 23 -5.79 -6.05 3.94
C ARG A 23 -4.40 -6.12 4.58
N SER A 24 -4.12 -7.11 5.42
CA SER A 24 -2.80 -7.22 6.05
C SER A 24 -1.68 -7.66 5.11
N PRO A 25 -1.87 -8.63 4.18
CA PRO A 25 -0.85 -8.92 3.17
C PRO A 25 -0.57 -7.72 2.25
N MET A 26 -1.61 -7.02 1.79
CA MET A 26 -1.42 -5.80 0.98
C MET A 26 -0.67 -4.70 1.74
N ALA A 27 -1.00 -4.47 3.01
CA ALA A 27 -0.32 -3.48 3.83
C ALA A 27 1.15 -3.87 4.09
N ASP A 28 1.46 -5.16 4.23
CA ASP A 28 2.83 -5.64 4.37
C ASP A 28 3.65 -5.33 3.11
N VAL A 29 3.14 -5.69 1.93
CA VAL A 29 3.76 -5.36 0.63
C VAL A 29 4.00 -3.85 0.50
N VAL A 30 3.00 -3.01 0.80
CA VAL A 30 3.14 -1.55 0.74
C VAL A 30 4.21 -1.02 1.71
N LEU A 31 4.30 -1.58 2.91
CA LEU A 31 5.29 -1.16 3.92
C LEU A 31 6.72 -1.61 3.54
N GLN A 32 6.87 -2.75 2.88
CA GLN A 32 8.16 -3.29 2.41
C GLN A 32 8.66 -2.59 1.14
N GLU A 33 7.78 -2.40 0.15
CA GLU A 33 8.13 -1.90 -1.20
C GLU A 33 8.44 -0.39 -1.22
N ARG A 34 8.15 0.35 -0.15
CA ARG A 34 8.37 1.82 -0.07
C ARG A 34 7.92 2.51 -1.37
N PRO A 35 6.62 2.41 -1.75
CA PRO A 35 6.14 2.98 -2.99
C PRO A 35 6.59 4.44 -3.07
N HIS A 36 7.18 4.79 -4.21
CA HIS A 36 7.55 6.17 -4.49
C HIS A 36 6.25 6.97 -4.62
N GLY A 37 5.83 7.58 -3.51
CA GLY A 37 4.57 8.29 -3.36
C GLY A 37 4.22 8.44 -1.89
N ALA A 38 4.69 9.54 -1.28
CA ALA A 38 4.29 9.93 0.06
C ALA A 38 2.93 10.64 -0.03
N GLY A 39 1.81 9.91 0.10
CA GLY A 39 0.48 10.52 0.10
C GLY A 39 -0.62 9.56 0.53
N GLU A 40 -1.68 10.10 1.16
CA GLU A 40 -2.96 9.39 1.28
C GLU A 40 -3.53 9.14 -0.13
N VAL A 41 -4.25 8.03 -0.30
CA VAL A 41 -5.03 7.79 -1.53
C VAL A 41 -6.20 8.77 -1.53
N PRO A 42 -6.32 9.66 -2.54
CA PRO A 42 -7.46 10.57 -2.64
C PRO A 42 -8.79 9.81 -2.78
N ASP A 43 -9.90 10.39 -2.31
CA ASP A 43 -11.23 9.83 -2.57
C ASP A 43 -11.62 10.12 -4.04
N PRO A 44 -11.79 9.11 -4.90
CA PRO A 44 -12.04 9.33 -6.32
C PRO A 44 -13.46 9.85 -6.63
N TYR A 45 -14.37 9.84 -5.65
CA TYR A 45 -15.75 10.27 -5.84
C TYR A 45 -15.98 11.74 -5.50
N TYR A 46 -14.97 12.41 -4.92
CA TYR A 46 -15.03 13.82 -4.56
C TYR A 46 -13.80 14.55 -5.10
N GLY A 47 -14.00 15.67 -5.83
CA GLY A 47 -12.90 16.50 -6.34
C GLY A 47 -12.82 16.64 -7.86
N GLY A 48 -13.72 15.99 -8.62
CA GLY A 48 -13.78 16.09 -10.08
C GLY A 48 -13.00 15.00 -10.80
N ASP A 49 -13.08 14.98 -12.13
CA ASP A 49 -12.60 13.89 -12.97
C ASP A 49 -11.07 13.67 -12.87
N ASP A 50 -10.29 14.74 -12.70
CA ASP A 50 -8.82 14.66 -12.54
C ASP A 50 -8.40 13.80 -11.34
N VAL A 51 -9.17 13.84 -10.24
CA VAL A 51 -8.91 13.07 -9.02
C VAL A 51 -9.22 11.58 -9.25
N PHE A 52 -10.27 11.28 -10.01
CA PHE A 52 -10.58 9.92 -10.41
C PHE A 52 -9.45 9.32 -11.28
N GLU A 53 -8.95 10.09 -12.25
CA GLU A 53 -7.85 9.68 -13.12
C GLU A 53 -6.55 9.45 -12.32
N GLU A 54 -6.25 10.30 -11.34
CA GLU A 54 -5.10 10.12 -10.45
C GLU A 54 -5.18 8.80 -9.67
N VAL A 55 -6.32 8.53 -9.03
CA VAL A 55 -6.54 7.31 -8.25
C VAL A 55 -6.50 6.07 -9.15
N LEU A 56 -7.11 6.14 -10.33
CA LEU A 56 -7.06 5.06 -11.31
C LEU A 56 -5.60 4.75 -11.70
N ALA A 57 -4.81 5.78 -11.99
CA ALA A 57 -3.40 5.60 -12.33
C ALA A 57 -2.60 5.00 -11.15
N MET A 58 -2.93 5.32 -9.90
CA MET A 58 -2.34 4.67 -8.72
C MET A 58 -2.68 3.17 -8.66
N VAL A 59 -3.94 2.81 -8.92
CA VAL A 59 -4.42 1.41 -8.93
C VAL A 59 -3.70 0.63 -10.03
N GLU A 60 -3.63 1.16 -11.24
CA GLU A 60 -2.99 0.49 -12.39
C GLU A 60 -1.51 0.22 -12.13
N ARG A 61 -0.75 1.24 -11.68
CA ARG A 61 0.68 1.06 -11.35
C ARG A 61 0.90 -0.01 -10.28
N THR A 62 0.04 -0.05 -9.27
CA THR A 62 0.16 -1.01 -8.16
C THR A 62 -0.20 -2.42 -8.60
N ALA A 63 -1.26 -2.57 -9.41
CA ALA A 63 -1.66 -3.87 -9.97
C ALA A 63 -0.55 -4.44 -10.86
N ASP A 64 0.04 -3.60 -11.70
CA ASP A 64 1.18 -3.95 -12.56
C ASP A 64 2.39 -4.47 -11.75
N ALA A 65 2.75 -3.74 -10.68
CA ALA A 65 3.86 -4.13 -9.81
C ALA A 65 3.57 -5.47 -9.11
N LEU A 66 2.36 -5.64 -8.58
CA LEU A 66 1.94 -6.88 -7.91
C LEU A 66 1.96 -8.09 -8.86
N VAL A 67 1.46 -7.92 -10.09
CA VAL A 67 1.47 -9.00 -11.10
C VAL A 67 2.91 -9.39 -11.45
N ARG A 68 3.82 -8.42 -11.62
CA ARG A 68 5.25 -8.70 -11.87
C ARG A 68 5.87 -9.49 -10.72
N HIS A 69 5.67 -9.03 -9.48
CA HIS A 69 6.19 -9.69 -8.30
C HIS A 69 5.72 -11.15 -8.18
N LEU A 70 4.42 -11.39 -8.32
CA LEU A 70 3.86 -12.75 -8.28
C LEU A 70 4.33 -13.64 -9.45
N ALA A 71 4.62 -13.05 -10.61
CA ALA A 71 5.15 -13.78 -11.75
C ALA A 71 6.62 -14.19 -11.55
N GLU A 72 7.38 -13.41 -10.79
CA GLU A 72 8.76 -13.72 -10.39
C GLU A 72 8.79 -14.79 -9.30
N GLU A 73 7.96 -14.66 -8.25
CA GLU A 73 7.87 -15.65 -7.17
C GLU A 73 7.43 -17.05 -7.65
N ARG A 74 6.65 -17.13 -8.74
CA ARG A 74 6.19 -18.41 -9.33
C ARG A 74 7.23 -19.08 -10.24
N ARG A 75 8.39 -18.45 -10.46
CA ARG A 75 9.50 -19.04 -11.24
C ARG A 75 10.51 -19.79 -10.38
N ASP A 76 10.44 -19.62 -9.05
CA ASP A 76 11.15 -20.42 -8.04
C ASP A 76 10.28 -21.57 -7.52
#